data_AF-A0A9E5P2Z7-F1
#
_entry.id   AF-A0A9E5P2Z7-F1
#
_cell.length_a   1.000
_cell.length_b   1.000
_cell.length_c   1.000
_cell.angle_alpha   90.00
_cell.angle_beta   90.00
_cell.angle_gamma   90.00
#
_symmetry.space_group_name_H-M   'P 1'
#
loop_
_entity.id
_entity.type
_entity.pdbx_description
1 polymer ?
#
loop_
_entity_poly.entity_id
_entity_poly.type
_entity_poly.pdbx_seq_one_letter_code
_entity_poly.pdbx_strand_id
1 'polypeptide(L)' 'MGATGTAYQTGIPHVIAAELIAQGIITQRGVFSPEELDPVPFMERFPQEGLPWTIREENLILNSGR' A
#
# COMPACT_ATOMS: atom_id res chain seq x y z
N MET A 1 22.49 -3.45 12.87
CA MET A 1 22.08 -2.36 11.96
C MET A 1 20.77 -2.79 11.33
N GLY A 2 19.71 -1.99 11.44
CA GLY A 2 18.42 -2.21 10.77
C GLY A 2 18.31 -1.38 9.49
N ALA A 3 17.15 -1.42 8.84
CA ALA A 3 16.84 -0.53 7.72
C ALA A 3 16.45 0.88 8.22
N THR A 4 16.59 1.89 7.36
CA THR A 4 16.02 3.22 7.62
C THR A 4 14.50 3.17 7.49
N GLY A 5 13.77 4.07 8.17
CA GLY A 5 12.31 4.14 8.06
C GLY A 5 11.85 4.34 6.61
N THR A 6 12.55 5.19 5.86
CA THR A 6 12.28 5.42 4.44
C THR A 6 12.47 4.14 3.62
N ALA A 7 13.59 3.43 3.81
CA ALA A 7 13.83 2.18 3.08
C ALA A 7 12.77 1.12 3.41
N TYR A 8 12.31 1.07 4.66
CA TYR A 8 11.26 0.14 5.10
C TYR A 8 9.91 0.47 4.44
N GLN A 9 9.47 1.73 4.49
CA GLN A 9 8.21 2.16 3.89
C GLN A 9 8.19 2.00 2.36
N THR A 10 9.33 2.14 1.69
CA THR A 10 9.44 1.90 0.25
C THR A 10 9.57 0.42 -0.10
N GLY A 11 10.27 -0.37 0.72
CA GLY A 11 10.56 -1.78 0.44
C GLY A 11 9.37 -2.70 0.67
N ILE A 12 8.63 -2.53 1.77
CA ILE A 12 7.51 -3.40 2.15
C ILE A 12 6.42 -3.50 1.05
N PRO A 13 5.98 -2.42 0.40
CA PRO A 13 5.07 -2.49 -0.74
C PRO A 13 5.51 -3.46 -1.84
N HIS A 14 6.81 -3.49 -2.16
CA HIS A 14 7.34 -4.37 -3.20
C HIS A 14 7.38 -5.83 -2.76
N VAL A 15 7.68 -6.08 -1.49
CA VAL A 15 7.67 -7.42 -0.90
C VAL A 15 6.25 -8.00 -0.91
N ILE A 16 5.27 -7.23 -0.46
CA ILE A 16 3.86 -7.63 -0.45
C ILE A 16 3.39 -7.93 -1.89
N ALA A 17 3.70 -7.07 -2.85
CA ALA A 17 3.33 -7.31 -4.25
C ALA A 17 3.93 -8.63 -4.79
N ALA A 18 5.22 -8.88 -4.52
CA ALA A 18 5.89 -10.13 -4.92
C ALA A 18 5.27 -11.36 -4.25
N GLU A 19 4.89 -11.26 -2.97
CA GLU A 19 4.21 -12.33 -2.24
C GLU A 19 2.85 -12.65 -2.85
N LEU A 20 2.02 -11.64 -3.15
CA LEU A 20 0.70 -11.83 -3.75
C LEU A 20 0.77 -12.45 -5.15
N ILE A 21 1.81 -12.13 -5.93
CA ILE A 21 2.09 -12.80 -7.21
C ILE A 21 2.47 -14.27 -6.97
N ALA A 22 3.36 -14.54 -6.02
CA ALA A 22 3.80 -15.90 -5.69
C ALA A 22 2.65 -16.77 -5.15
N GLN A 23 1.71 -16.18 -4.42
CA GLN A 23 0.49 -16.84 -3.91
C GLN A 23 -0.57 -17.05 -4.99
N GLY A 24 -0.40 -16.48 -6.20
CA GLY A 24 -1.40 -16.55 -7.26
C GLY A 24 -2.66 -15.73 -6.96
N ILE A 25 -2.56 -14.72 -6.09
CA ILE A 25 -3.64 -13.74 -5.86
C ILE A 25 -3.62 -12.71 -6.99
N ILE A 26 -2.43 -12.21 -7.34
CA ILE A 26 -2.22 -11.41 -8.54
C ILE A 26 -1.81 -12.36 -9.67
N THR A 27 -2.76 -12.68 -10.55
CA THR A 27 -2.55 -13.62 -11.68
C THR A 27 -2.46 -12.92 -13.04
N GLN A 28 -2.70 -11.62 -13.08
CA GLN A 28 -2.76 -10.84 -14.31
C GLN A 28 -1.38 -10.80 -14.99
N ARG A 29 -1.34 -11.14 -16.29
CA ARG A 29 -0.11 -11.15 -17.09
C ARG A 29 -0.01 -9.88 -17.93
N GLY A 30 1.00 -9.07 -17.68
CA GLY A 30 1.18 -7.79 -18.36
C GLY A 30 1.99 -6.81 -17.50
N VAL A 31 1.99 -5.55 -17.92
CA VAL A 31 2.52 -4.44 -17.12
C VAL A 31 1.31 -3.65 -16.63
N PHE A 32 1.19 -3.54 -15.32
CA PHE A 32 0.07 -2.88 -14.66
C PHE A 32 0.59 -1.90 -13.62
N SER A 33 -0.12 -0.79 -13.51
CA SER A 33 0.04 0.19 -12.45
C SER A 33 -0.66 -0.34 -11.19
N PRO A 34 -0.18 -0.01 -9.98
CA PRO A 34 -0.77 -0.51 -8.73
C PRO A 34 -2.28 -0.22 -8.58
N GLU A 35 -2.75 0.91 -9.11
CA GLU A 35 -4.15 1.32 -9.09
C GLU A 35 -5.07 0.46 -9.98
N GLU A 36 -4.50 -0.34 -10.88
CA GLU A 36 -5.25 -1.26 -11.74
C GLU A 36 -5.50 -2.62 -11.05
N LEU A 37 -4.88 -2.86 -9.89
CA LEU A 37 -4.99 -4.09 -9.12
C LEU A 37 -6.04 -3.95 -8.02
N ASP A 38 -6.63 -5.08 -7.59
CA ASP A 38 -7.49 -5.09 -6.41
C ASP A 38 -6.66 -4.67 -5.18
N PRO A 39 -7.01 -3.54 -4.51
CA PRO A 39 -6.23 -3.04 -3.39
C PRO A 39 -6.43 -3.86 -2.12
N VAL A 40 -7.50 -4.66 -1.99
CA VAL A 40 -7.87 -5.31 -0.72
C VAL A 40 -6.78 -6.28 -0.25
N PRO A 41 -6.33 -7.27 -1.06
CA PRO A 41 -5.32 -8.24 -0.60
C PRO A 41 -3.97 -7.58 -0.27
N PHE A 42 -3.68 -6.44 -0.89
CA PHE A 42 -2.47 -5.67 -0.66
C PHE A 42 -2.54 -4.90 0.66
N MET A 43 -3.61 -4.16 0.89
CA MET A 43 -3.79 -3.32 2.08
C MET A 43 -3.96 -4.13 3.38
N GLU A 44 -4.49 -5.35 3.29
CA GLU A 44 -4.62 -6.26 4.44
C GLU A 44 -3.26 -6.79 4.96
N ARG A 45 -2.20 -6.74 4.15
CA ARG A 45 -0.85 -7.19 4.52
C ARG A 45 -0.06 -6.14 5.31
N PHE A 46 -0.37 -4.86 5.14
CA PHE A 46 0.33 -3.75 5.77
C PHE A 46 0.43 -3.87 7.31
N PRO A 47 -0.67 -4.16 8.04
CA PRO A 47 -0.59 -4.35 9.49
C PRO A 47 0.27 -5.55 9.92
N GLN A 48 0.35 -6.60 9.08
CA GLN A 48 1.15 -7.82 9.36
C GLN A 48 2.65 -7.49 9.28
N GLU A 49 3.01 -6.58 8.39
CA GLU A 49 4.36 -6.02 8.23
C GLU A 49 4.60 -4.79 9.11
N GLY A 50 3.84 -4.58 10.20
CA GLY A 50 4.07 -3.49 11.15
C GLY A 50 3.83 -2.08 10.59
N LEU A 51 3.11 -1.95 9.47
CA LEU A 51 2.70 -0.67 8.87
C LEU A 51 1.19 -0.47 9.07
N PRO A 52 0.72 -0.01 10.24
CA PRO A 52 -0.70 0.28 10.43
C PRO A 52 -1.13 1.43 9.52
N TRP A 53 -2.30 1.29 8.91
CA TRP A 53 -2.93 2.34 8.11
C TRP A 53 -4.33 2.65 8.65
N THR A 54 -4.80 3.87 8.38
CA THR A 54 -6.15 4.31 8.74
C THR A 54 -6.66 5.28 7.69
N ILE A 55 -7.97 5.32 7.49
CA ILE A 55 -8.63 6.36 6.71
C ILE A 55 -8.99 7.49 7.67
N ARG A 56 -8.64 8.73 7.30
CA ARG A 56 -9.09 9.93 8.00
C ARG A 56 -9.96 10.71 7.03
N GLU A 57 -11.24 10.82 7.33
CA GLU A 57 -12.15 11.71 6.60
C GLU A 57 -12.04 13.11 7.20
N GLU A 58 -11.71 14.10 6.37
CA GLU A 58 -11.64 15.49 6.79
C GLU A 58 -12.72 16.29 6.06
N ASN A 59 -13.72 16.75 6.81
CA ASN A 59 -14.73 17.68 6.28
C ASN A 59 -14.13 19.09 6.27
N LEU A 60 -13.29 19.35 5.28
CA LEU A 60 -12.77 20.69 5.01
C LEU A 60 -13.91 21.56 4.47
N ILE A 61 -14.53 22.34 5.35
CA ILE A 61 -15.25 23.54 4.91
C ILE A 61 -14.16 24.50 4.43
N LEU A 62 -13.99 24.61 3.11
CA LEU A 62 -13.11 25.60 2.50
C LEU A 62 -13.63 27.00 2.86
N ASN A 63 -13.19 27.57 3.98
CA ASN A 63 -13.33 28.99 4.22
C ASN A 63 -12.40 29.72 3.25
N SER A 64 -12.89 29.93 2.02
CA SER A 64 -12.36 30.92 1.09
C SER A 64 -12.55 32.29 1.73
N GLY A 65 -11.52 32.77 2.43
CA GLY A 65 -11.62 33.93 3.29
C GLY A 65 -10.28 34.42 3.82
N ARG A 66 -9.24 34.42 2.99
CA ARG A 66 -8.10 35.36 2.99
C ARG A 66 -7.24 35.13 1.77
#